data_AF-A0A1W9V1S4-F1
#
_entry.id   AF-A0A1W9V1S4-F1
#
_cell.length_a   1.000
_cell.length_b   1.000
_cell.length_c   1.000
_cell.angle_alpha   90.00
_cell.angle_beta   90.00
_cell.angle_gamma   90.00
#
_symmetry.space_group_name_H-M   'P 1'
#
loop_
_entity.id
_entity.type
_entity.pdbx_description
1 polymer ?
#
loop_
_entity_poly.entity_id
_entity_poly.type
_entity_poly.pdbx_seq_one_letter_code
_entity_poly.pdbx_strand_id
1 'polypeptide(L)'
;MSTEHNPDPFNFLDVTAHFNPAWFASVMGTAVIPLAISFIKHPLIQPLAIFFTILSVIMFLVALIPWTLKFFLYPENAKKDFKHPIAANFFPAMPISLIIFSLNLLKYPTIFFAEEVSQ
;
A
#
# COMPACT_ATOMS: atom_id res chain seq x y z
N MET A 1 -33.40 -13.53 -24.33
CA MET A 1 -33.29 -13.94 -22.92
C MET A 1 -31.90 -13.52 -22.47
N SER A 2 -31.81 -12.34 -21.86
CA SER A 2 -30.56 -11.76 -21.38
C SER A 2 -30.01 -12.64 -20.27
N THR A 3 -28.84 -13.24 -20.50
CA THR A 3 -28.09 -13.94 -19.45
C THR A 3 -27.86 -12.95 -18.31
N GLU A 4 -28.54 -13.14 -17.18
CA GLU A 4 -28.18 -12.49 -15.92
C GLU A 4 -26.73 -12.85 -15.65
N HIS A 5 -25.85 -11.89 -15.88
CA HIS A 5 -24.47 -11.94 -15.41
C HIS A 5 -24.55 -11.86 -13.89
N ASN A 6 -24.61 -13.03 -13.24
CA ASN A 6 -24.38 -13.16 -11.81
C ASN A 6 -22.88 -12.92 -11.61
N PRO A 7 -22.43 -11.75 -11.11
CA PRO A 7 -21.02 -11.56 -10.87
C PRO A 7 -20.65 -12.47 -9.70
N ASP A 8 -19.88 -13.51 -9.98
CA ASP A 8 -19.33 -14.35 -8.91
C ASP A 8 -18.55 -13.42 -7.95
N PRO A 9 -18.89 -13.37 -6.66
CA PRO A 9 -18.33 -12.38 -5.73
C PRO A 9 -16.81 -12.53 -5.51
N PHE A 10 -16.20 -13.57 -6.08
CA PHE A 10 -14.76 -13.87 -6.01
C PHE A 10 -14.06 -13.80 -7.38
N ASN A 11 -14.69 -13.24 -8.41
CA ASN A 11 -14.01 -13.06 -9.69
C ASN A 11 -12.89 -12.01 -9.57
N PHE A 12 -11.64 -12.48 -9.53
CA PHE A 12 -10.45 -11.64 -9.40
C PHE A 12 -10.37 -10.57 -10.49
N LEU A 13 -10.88 -10.86 -11.70
CA LEU A 13 -10.91 -9.89 -12.81
C LEU A 13 -11.84 -8.71 -12.49
N ASP A 14 -13.00 -8.97 -11.90
CA ASP A 14 -13.95 -7.90 -11.52
C ASP A 14 -13.41 -7.02 -10.39
N VAL A 15 -12.71 -7.63 -9.41
CA VAL A 15 -12.01 -6.91 -8.35
C VAL A 15 -10.93 -6.00 -8.96
N THR A 16 -10.14 -6.50 -9.91
CA THR A 16 -9.08 -5.71 -10.55
C THR A 16 -9.66 -4.57 -11.39
N ALA A 17 -10.78 -4.79 -12.10
CA ALA A 17 -11.41 -3.80 -12.96
C ALA A 17 -11.95 -2.59 -12.17
N HIS A 18 -12.42 -2.82 -10.94
CA HIS A 18 -13.04 -1.80 -10.08
C HIS A 18 -12.16 -1.35 -8.91
N PHE A 19 -10.91 -1.83 -8.83
CA PHE A 19 -10.00 -1.47 -7.75
C PHE A 19 -9.75 0.05 -7.70
N ASN A 20 -9.91 0.65 -6.51
CA ASN A 20 -9.73 2.08 -6.30
C ASN A 20 -8.32 2.40 -5.76
N PRO A 21 -7.53 3.29 -6.40
CA PRO A 21 -6.18 3.64 -5.92
C PRO A 21 -6.17 4.30 -4.52
N ALA A 22 -7.32 4.76 -4.00
CA ALA A 22 -7.44 5.29 -2.64
C ALA A 22 -7.01 4.31 -1.54
N TRP A 23 -6.97 3.00 -1.80
CA TRP A 23 -6.43 2.01 -0.85
C TRP A 23 -4.96 2.25 -0.48
N PHE A 24 -4.17 2.89 -1.34
CA PHE A 24 -2.81 3.29 -0.99
C PHE A 24 -2.76 4.33 0.13
N ALA A 25 -3.84 5.07 0.38
CA ALA A 25 -3.93 5.99 1.53
C ALA A 25 -3.89 5.25 2.87
N SER A 26 -4.54 4.10 2.95
CA SER A 26 -4.49 3.22 4.13
C SER A 26 -3.08 2.69 4.35
N VAL A 27 -2.41 2.26 3.27
CA VAL A 27 -1.01 1.80 3.32
C VAL A 27 -0.09 2.92 3.85
N MET A 28 -0.20 4.11 3.28
CA MET A 28 0.56 5.30 3.69
C MET A 28 0.33 5.62 5.17
N GLY A 29 -0.94 5.64 5.61
CA GLY A 29 -1.31 5.92 6.99
C GLY A 29 -0.75 4.90 7.98
N THR A 30 -0.75 3.61 7.64
CA THR A 30 -0.14 2.56 8.46
C THR A 30 1.38 2.67 8.45
N ALA A 31 1.99 2.95 7.29
CA ALA A 31 3.44 3.05 7.13
C ALA A 31 4.06 4.19 7.95
N VAL A 32 3.32 5.25 8.24
CA VAL A 32 3.83 6.41 9.01
C VAL A 32 3.89 6.14 10.52
N ILE A 33 3.12 5.16 11.03
CA ILE A 33 3.03 4.87 12.47
C ILE A 33 4.40 4.61 13.11
N PRO A 34 5.28 3.75 12.55
CA PRO A 34 6.64 3.54 13.07
C PRO A 34 7.42 4.85 13.26
N LEU A 35 7.39 5.76 12.29
CA LEU A 35 8.05 7.07 12.41
C LEU A 35 7.41 7.93 13.49
N ALA A 36 6.08 7.98 13.55
CA ALA A 36 5.34 8.81 14.50
C ALA A 36 5.59 8.39 15.95
N ILE A 37 5.65 7.08 16.22
CA ILE A 37 5.92 6.57 17.58
C ILE A 37 7.41 6.63 17.95
N SER A 38 8.29 6.89 16.99
CA SER A 38 9.74 6.88 17.22
C SER A 38 10.27 8.00 18.14
N PHE A 39 9.44 9.01 18.40
CA PHE A 39 9.75 10.10 19.34
C PHE A 39 9.53 9.70 20.81
N ILE A 40 8.84 8.58 21.06
CA ILE A 40 8.51 8.10 22.39
C ILE A 40 9.65 7.20 22.89
N LYS A 41 10.10 7.42 24.13
CA LYS A 41 11.11 6.57 24.78
C LYS A 41 10.41 5.47 25.58
N HIS A 42 10.13 4.34 24.93
CA HIS A 42 9.52 3.17 25.59
C HIS A 42 10.02 1.86 24.94
N PRO A 43 10.29 0.79 25.70
CA PRO A 43 10.83 -0.46 25.15
C PRO A 43 9.91 -1.13 24.12
N LEU A 44 8.60 -0.92 24.21
CA LEU A 44 7.64 -1.47 23.24
C LEU A 44 7.62 -0.76 21.88
N ILE A 45 8.35 0.35 21.70
CA ILE A 45 8.32 1.12 20.45
C ILE A 45 8.94 0.35 19.29
N GLN A 46 10.06 -0.34 19.53
CA GLN A 46 10.73 -1.12 18.50
C GLN A 46 9.87 -2.28 17.98
N PRO A 47 9.30 -3.18 18.82
CA PRO A 47 8.43 -4.25 18.31
C PRO A 47 7.16 -3.72 17.65
N LEU A 48 6.59 -2.59 18.13
CA LEU A 48 5.43 -1.97 17.50
C LEU A 48 5.76 -1.37 16.14
N ALA A 49 6.92 -0.72 16.00
CA ALA A 49 7.43 -0.20 14.74
C ALA A 49 7.66 -1.33 13.72
N ILE A 50 8.23 -2.46 14.15
CA ILE A 50 8.40 -3.66 13.32
C ILE A 50 7.04 -4.17 12.83
N PHE A 51 6.09 -4.35 13.75
CA PHE A 51 4.76 -4.85 13.43
C PHE A 51 4.07 -3.98 12.36
N PHE A 52 4.01 -2.66 12.57
CA PHE A 52 3.37 -1.76 11.61
C PHE A 52 4.14 -1.63 10.29
N THR A 53 5.47 -1.76 10.30
CA THR A 53 6.27 -1.79 9.08
C THR A 53 5.94 -3.03 8.24
N ILE A 54 5.94 -4.23 8.85
CA ILE A 54 5.59 -5.47 8.15
C ILE A 54 4.14 -5.43 7.66
N LEU A 55 3.20 -5.00 8.50
CA LEU A 55 1.79 -4.88 8.14
C LEU A 55 1.59 -3.95 6.93
N SER A 56 2.22 -2.77 6.93
CA SER A 56 2.10 -1.82 5.83
C SER A 56 2.74 -2.33 4.54
N VAL A 57 3.86 -3.07 4.61
CA VAL A 57 4.45 -3.74 3.43
C VAL A 57 3.49 -4.79 2.86
N ILE A 58 2.88 -5.62 3.70
CA ILE A 58 1.88 -6.62 3.26
C ILE A 58 0.70 -5.92 2.58
N MET A 59 0.15 -4.88 3.21
CA MET A 59 -0.95 -4.09 2.63
C MET A 59 -0.54 -3.46 1.28
N PHE A 60 0.69 -2.95 1.17
CA PHE A 60 1.21 -2.41 -0.09
C PHE A 60 1.23 -3.46 -1.19
N LEU A 61 1.78 -4.65 -0.92
CA LEU A 61 1.85 -5.74 -1.90
C LEU A 61 0.45 -6.21 -2.32
N VAL A 62 -0.48 -6.36 -1.36
CA VAL A 62 -1.88 -6.73 -1.64
C VAL A 62 -2.58 -5.68 -2.51
N ALA A 63 -2.34 -4.39 -2.27
CA ALA A 63 -2.89 -3.31 -3.09
C ALA A 63 -2.20 -3.18 -4.47
N LEU A 64 -0.90 -3.50 -4.53
CA LEU A 64 -0.08 -3.37 -5.75
C LEU A 64 -0.49 -4.37 -6.82
N ILE A 65 -0.86 -5.60 -6.45
CA ILE A 65 -1.26 -6.65 -7.39
C ILE A 65 -2.47 -6.24 -8.26
N PRO A 66 -3.65 -5.92 -7.69
CA PRO A 66 -4.81 -5.53 -8.49
C PRO A 66 -4.58 -4.21 -9.23
N TRP A 67 -3.81 -3.29 -8.66
CA TRP A 67 -3.48 -2.02 -9.30
C TRP A 67 -2.63 -2.20 -10.56
N THR A 68 -1.56 -2.99 -10.47
CA THR A 68 -0.69 -3.28 -11.62
C THR A 68 -1.44 -4.06 -12.70
N LEU A 69 -2.25 -5.06 -12.32
CA LEU A 69 -3.12 -5.77 -13.25
C LEU A 69 -4.13 -4.84 -13.93
N LYS A 70 -4.77 -3.92 -13.19
CA LYS A 70 -5.69 -2.92 -13.76
C LYS A 70 -4.98 -2.03 -14.78
N PHE A 71 -3.75 -1.62 -14.49
CA PHE A 71 -2.97 -0.77 -15.37
C PHE A 71 -2.67 -1.44 -16.73
N PHE A 72 -2.36 -2.74 -16.73
CA PHE A 72 -2.06 -3.49 -17.96
C PHE A 72 -3.30 -4.02 -18.70
N LEU A 73 -4.28 -4.56 -17.98
CA LEU A 73 -5.47 -5.20 -18.57
C LEU A 73 -6.59 -4.21 -18.88
N TYR A 74 -6.70 -3.12 -18.13
CA TYR A 74 -7.79 -2.13 -18.25
C TYR A 74 -7.26 -0.69 -18.29
N PRO A 75 -6.38 -0.33 -19.24
CA PRO A 75 -5.76 1.00 -19.29
C PRO A 75 -6.77 2.14 -19.44
N GLU A 76 -7.90 1.90 -20.11
CA GLU A 76 -8.99 2.90 -20.22
C GLU A 76 -9.67 3.17 -18.88
N ASN A 77 -9.81 2.15 -18.01
CA ASN A 77 -10.35 2.34 -16.66
C ASN A 77 -9.33 3.04 -15.76
N ALA A 78 -8.05 2.69 -15.86
CA ALA A 78 -6.99 3.41 -15.15
C ALA A 78 -6.95 4.90 -15.52
N LYS A 79 -7.06 5.23 -16.82
CA LYS A 79 -7.15 6.64 -17.30
C LYS A 79 -8.35 7.39 -16.74
N LYS A 80 -9.50 6.72 -16.53
CA LYS A 80 -10.67 7.34 -15.90
C LYS A 80 -10.38 7.69 -14.45
N ASP A 81 -9.69 6.83 -13.70
CA ASP A 81 -9.31 7.12 -12.31
C ASP A 81 -8.38 8.33 -12.21
N PHE A 82 -7.43 8.47 -13.16
CA PHE A 82 -6.55 9.65 -13.24
C PHE A 82 -7.30 10.96 -13.51
N LYS A 83 -8.42 10.90 -14.23
CA LYS A 83 -9.26 12.08 -14.54
C LYS A 83 -10.31 12.33 -13.47
N HIS A 84 -10.50 11.41 -12.53
CA HIS A 84 -11.49 11.55 -11.48
C HIS A 84 -10.98 12.53 -10.40
N PRO A 85 -11.72 13.61 -10.08
CA PRO A 85 -11.24 14.72 -9.24
C PRO A 85 -10.83 14.30 -7.82
N ILE A 86 -11.42 13.21 -7.30
CA ILE A 86 -11.10 12.65 -5.98
C ILE A 86 -10.00 11.59 -6.04
N ALA A 87 -10.17 10.54 -6.86
CA ALA A 87 -9.21 9.42 -6.95
C ALA A 87 -7.82 9.87 -7.41
N ALA A 88 -7.73 10.88 -8.29
CA ALA A 88 -6.47 11.47 -8.75
C ALA A 88 -5.57 11.93 -7.59
N ASN A 89 -6.16 12.47 -6.51
CA ASN A 89 -5.40 12.97 -5.36
C ASN A 89 -4.78 11.85 -4.51
N PHE A 90 -5.19 10.60 -4.69
CA PHE A 90 -4.64 9.47 -3.96
C PHE A 90 -3.53 8.74 -4.71
N PHE A 91 -3.28 9.06 -5.99
CA PHE A 91 -2.16 8.50 -6.74
C PHE A 91 -0.80 8.76 -6.08
N PRO A 92 -0.53 9.96 -5.53
CA PRO A 92 0.71 10.21 -4.79
C PRO A 92 0.88 9.32 -3.55
N ALA A 93 -0.18 8.73 -3.00
CA ALA A 93 -0.08 7.88 -1.81
C ALA A 93 0.81 6.65 -2.04
N MET A 94 0.88 6.13 -3.28
CA MET A 94 1.78 5.03 -3.62
C MET A 94 3.26 5.43 -3.49
N PRO A 95 3.79 6.45 -4.23
CA PRO A 95 5.18 6.86 -4.07
C PRO A 95 5.48 7.40 -2.67
N ILE A 96 4.53 8.06 -1.99
CA ILE A 96 4.72 8.47 -0.58
C ILE A 96 4.92 7.25 0.32
N SER A 97 4.16 6.17 0.14
CA SER A 97 4.37 4.93 0.89
C SER A 97 5.78 4.37 0.73
N LEU A 98 6.33 4.38 -0.49
CA LEU A 98 7.71 3.95 -0.77
C LEU A 98 8.76 4.83 -0.08
N ILE A 99 8.54 6.15 -0.05
CA ILE A 99 9.39 7.09 0.69
C ILE A 99 9.34 6.76 2.19
N ILE A 100 8.15 6.56 2.75
CA ILE A 100 7.99 6.23 4.17
C ILE A 100 8.64 4.88 4.50
N PHE A 101 8.55 3.88 3.63
CA PHE A 101 9.30 2.63 3.82
C PHE A 101 10.80 2.87 3.87
N SER A 102 11.34 3.69 2.97
CA SER A 102 12.76 4.06 2.99
C SER A 102 13.15 4.74 4.30
N LEU A 103 12.30 5.62 4.84
CA LEU A 103 12.50 6.25 6.14
C LEU A 103 12.42 5.24 7.31
N ASN A 104 11.50 4.27 7.25
CA ASN A 104 11.42 3.20 8.25
C ASN A 104 12.68 2.33 8.24
N LEU A 105 13.20 1.99 7.05
CA LEU A 105 14.46 1.26 6.91
C LEU A 105 15.63 2.05 7.51
N LEU A 106 15.69 3.37 7.25
CA LEU A 106 16.73 4.24 7.82
C LEU A 106 16.62 4.34 9.35
N LYS A 107 15.39 4.40 9.88
CA LYS A 107 15.15 4.56 11.32
C LYS A 107 15.34 3.26 12.09
N TYR A 108 15.03 2.13 11.47
CA TYR A 108 15.06 0.80 12.07
C TYR A 108 15.83 -0.19 11.17
N PRO A 109 17.15 -0.02 11.02
CA PRO A 109 17.95 -0.81 10.07
C PRO A 109 17.99 -2.31 10.42
N THR A 110 17.92 -2.64 11.72
CA THR A 110 17.90 -4.02 12.23
C THR A 110 16.66 -4.82 11.82
N ILE A 111 15.65 -4.19 11.22
CA ILE A 111 14.46 -4.90 10.73
C ILE A 111 14.78 -5.70 9.46
N PHE A 112 15.67 -5.19 8.60
CA PHE A 112 15.89 -5.74 7.26
C PHE A 112 17.34 -6.11 6.97
N PHE A 113 18.30 -5.46 7.62
CA PHE A 113 19.72 -5.72 7.42
C PHE A 113 20.29 -6.54 8.55
N ALA A 114 21.19 -7.47 8.22
CA ALA A 114 22.01 -8.15 9.22
C ALA A 114 22.84 -7.13 10.02
N GLU A 115 23.12 -7.40 11.29
CA GLU A 115 23.90 -6.50 12.17
C GLU A 115 25.23 -6.04 11.53
N GLU A 116 25.84 -6.92 10.73
CA GLU A 116 27.08 -6.70 9.99
C GLU A 116 27.02 -5.54 8.99
N VAL A 117 25.83 -5.27 8.45
CA VAL A 117 25.57 -4.23 7.44
C VAL A 117 24.95 -2.97 8.07
N SER A 118 24.56 -3.05 9.34
CA SER A 118 23.87 -1.97 10.07
C SER A 118 24.82 -1.06 10.86
N GLN A 119 26.13 -1.14 10.63
CA GLN A 119 27.20 -0.41 11.34
C GLN A 119 27.56 0.93 10.69
#